data_AF-A0A2J2H6K0-F1
#
_entry.id   AF-A0A2J2H6K0-F1
#
_cell.length_a   1.000
_cell.length_b   1.000
_cell.length_c   1.000
_cell.angle_alpha   90.00
_cell.angle_beta   90.00
_cell.angle_gamma   90.00
#
_symmetry.space_group_name_H-M   'P 1'
#
loop_
_entity.id
_entity.type
_entity.pdbx_description
1 polymer ?
#
loop_
_entity_poly.entity_id
_entity_poly.type
_entity_poly.pdbx_seq_one_letter_code
_entity_poly.pdbx_strand_id
1 'polypeptide(L)'
;MKVVIVLHGSRDPDYINDVRSFAGRINVSYAFVSHAKPLVNEVIGDVYIPLFVGYGSDYDKAVSIIGYASPPLLDWPGIREFLISLGPGLYVFHGDDDPRFIREIGNLDLGNTAFLAIKPGLAELLGRYCPDKVIPILFTNGVIYKRVLDVTKSLCPSTYVERPLFELESFINYFMKSLGWLISNTKCLRC
;
A
#
# COMPACT_ATOMS: atom_id res chain seq x y z
N MET A 1 -4.40 22.09 10.91
CA MET A 1 -5.08 21.06 10.11
C MET A 1 -4.64 19.70 10.57
N LYS A 2 -5.55 18.90 11.10
CA LYS A 2 -5.35 17.55 11.59
C LYS A 2 -5.67 16.55 10.49
N VAL A 3 -4.63 15.95 9.92
CA VAL A 3 -4.75 14.92 8.89
C VAL A 3 -4.87 13.55 9.56
N VAL A 4 -5.83 12.74 9.09
CA VAL A 4 -6.02 11.35 9.50
C VAL A 4 -5.82 10.45 8.28
N ILE A 5 -4.78 9.62 8.29
CA ILE A 5 -4.66 8.53 7.30
C ILE A 5 -5.62 7.39 7.68
N VAL A 6 -6.38 6.89 6.71
CA VAL A 6 -7.38 5.85 6.94
C VAL A 6 -7.01 4.62 6.13
N LEU A 7 -6.84 3.48 6.81
CA LEU A 7 -6.50 2.21 6.19
C LEU A 7 -7.62 1.18 6.40
N HIS A 8 -7.59 0.08 5.64
CA HIS A 8 -8.57 -1.02 5.80
C HIS A 8 -8.63 -1.55 7.24
N GLY A 9 -7.45 -1.78 7.84
CA GLY A 9 -7.26 -2.33 9.19
C GLY A 9 -7.12 -3.85 9.21
N SER A 10 -6.46 -4.37 10.23
CA SER A 10 -6.17 -5.81 10.36
C SER A 10 -6.11 -6.21 11.83
N ARG A 11 -6.43 -7.47 12.12
CA ARG A 11 -6.23 -8.04 13.47
C ARG A 11 -4.76 -8.42 13.74
N ASP A 12 -3.91 -8.36 12.73
CA ASP A 12 -2.48 -8.65 12.85
C ASP A 12 -1.77 -7.56 13.67
N PRO A 13 -1.11 -7.89 14.80
CA PRO A 13 -0.43 -6.89 15.63
C PRO A 13 0.73 -6.19 14.91
N ASP A 14 1.43 -6.87 14.00
CA ASP A 14 2.56 -6.28 13.27
C ASP A 14 2.07 -5.19 12.30
N TYR A 15 0.96 -5.46 11.61
CA TYR A 15 0.25 -4.47 10.79
C TYR A 15 -0.08 -3.20 11.60
N ILE A 16 -0.65 -3.37 12.80
CA ILE A 16 -1.08 -2.24 13.64
C ILE A 16 0.15 -1.45 14.12
N ASN A 17 1.23 -2.14 14.48
CA ASN A 17 2.47 -1.51 14.92
C ASN A 17 3.13 -0.70 13.81
N ASP A 18 3.14 -1.22 12.57
CA ASP A 18 3.67 -0.48 11.41
C ASP A 18 2.88 0.79 11.14
N VAL A 19 1.55 0.72 11.16
CA VAL A 19 0.70 1.90 10.98
C VAL A 19 0.97 2.94 12.07
N ARG A 20 1.05 2.50 13.33
CA ARG A 20 1.33 3.38 14.47
C ARG A 20 2.71 4.04 14.33
N SER A 21 3.73 3.23 14.02
CA SER A 21 5.11 3.69 13.85
C SER A 21 5.18 4.70 12.72
N PHE A 22 4.67 4.36 11.54
CA PHE A 22 4.64 5.21 10.37
C PHE A 22 3.93 6.54 10.65
N ALA A 23 2.70 6.50 11.17
CA ALA A 23 1.92 7.70 11.47
C ALA A 23 2.64 8.63 12.47
N GLY A 24 3.28 8.05 13.49
CA GLY A 24 4.09 8.80 14.46
C GLY A 24 5.30 9.50 13.81
N ARG A 25 5.96 8.83 12.86
CA ARG A 25 7.14 9.36 12.16
C ARG A 25 6.82 10.52 11.22
N ILE A 26 5.64 10.50 10.60
CA ILE A 26 5.17 11.59 9.72
C ILE A 26 4.28 12.60 10.46
N ASN A 27 4.10 12.43 11.77
CA ASN A 27 3.29 13.30 12.64
C ASN A 27 1.84 13.50 12.16
N VAL A 28 1.15 12.40 11.80
CA VAL A 28 -0.28 12.40 11.45
C VAL A 28 -1.07 11.47 12.36
N SER A 29 -2.39 11.68 12.44
CA SER A 29 -3.29 10.70 13.08
C SER A 29 -3.60 9.56 12.11
N TYR A 30 -4.01 8.41 12.64
CA TYR A 30 -4.49 7.29 11.82
C TYR A 30 -5.81 6.76 12.34
N ALA A 31 -6.58 6.12 11.47
CA ALA A 31 -7.76 5.37 11.81
C ALA A 31 -7.95 4.18 10.86
N PHE A 32 -8.84 3.27 11.23
CA PHE A 32 -9.18 2.11 10.43
C PHE A 32 -10.64 2.13 9.99
N VAL A 33 -10.88 1.60 8.80
CA VAL A 33 -12.24 1.31 8.33
C VAL A 33 -12.85 0.19 9.16
N SER A 34 -12.07 -0.85 9.46
CA SER A 34 -12.54 -2.05 10.14
C SER A 34 -11.40 -2.84 10.79
N HIS A 35 -11.73 -3.90 11.53
CA HIS A 35 -10.81 -4.94 12.04
C HIS A 35 -9.73 -4.52 13.05
N ALA A 36 -9.50 -3.22 13.23
CA ALA A 36 -8.55 -2.65 14.19
C ALA A 36 -9.10 -1.35 14.80
N LYS A 37 -8.43 -0.88 15.85
CA LYS A 37 -8.75 0.38 16.55
C LYS A 37 -7.59 1.37 16.45
N PRO A 38 -7.85 2.69 16.41
CA PRO A 38 -9.18 3.31 16.45
C PRO A 38 -9.91 3.22 15.10
N LEU A 39 -11.24 3.11 15.13
CA LEU A 39 -12.09 3.20 13.94
C LEU A 39 -12.20 4.66 13.49
N VAL A 40 -12.51 4.88 12.21
CA VAL A 40 -12.62 6.22 11.63
C VAL A 40 -13.65 7.12 12.34
N ASN A 41 -14.74 6.55 12.87
CA ASN A 41 -15.74 7.28 13.65
C ASN A 41 -15.29 7.62 15.09
N GLU A 42 -14.14 7.11 15.53
CA GLU A 42 -13.56 7.37 16.87
C GLU A 42 -12.43 8.41 16.82
N VAL A 43 -12.05 8.87 15.62
CA VAL A 43 -10.96 9.83 15.42
C VAL A 43 -11.49 11.09 14.76
N ILE A 44 -11.38 12.22 15.45
CA ILE A 44 -11.72 13.55 14.92
C ILE A 44 -10.54 14.07 14.09
N GLY A 45 -10.76 14.44 12.83
CA GLY A 45 -9.78 15.03 11.91
C GLY A 45 -10.42 16.09 11.01
N ASP A 46 -9.58 16.98 10.47
CA ASP A 46 -10.01 17.99 9.49
C ASP A 46 -10.04 17.41 8.07
N VAL A 47 -9.13 16.47 7.77
CA VAL A 47 -9.03 15.79 6.47
C VAL A 47 -8.77 14.31 6.69
N TYR A 48 -9.55 13.45 6.05
CA TYR A 48 -9.38 12.00 6.09
C TYR A 48 -8.86 11.51 4.74
N ILE A 49 -7.71 10.83 4.74
CA ILE A 49 -7.04 10.39 3.53
C ILE A 49 -7.11 8.85 3.47
N PRO A 50 -7.91 8.25 2.57
CA PRO A 50 -7.87 6.81 2.34
C PRO A 50 -6.51 6.45 1.76
N LEU A 51 -5.75 5.62 2.48
CA LEU A 51 -4.40 5.22 2.09
C LEU A 51 -4.40 3.76 1.61
N PHE A 52 -4.47 3.61 0.29
CA PHE A 52 -4.53 2.34 -0.43
C PHE A 52 -3.49 2.32 -1.55
N VAL A 53 -3.03 1.12 -1.93
CA VAL A 53 -2.02 0.99 -2.98
C VAL A 53 -2.61 1.41 -4.32
N GLY A 54 -3.71 0.80 -4.74
CA GLY A 54 -4.45 1.18 -5.95
C GLY A 54 -5.95 1.27 -5.70
N TYR A 55 -6.71 1.52 -6.75
CA TYR A 55 -8.17 1.42 -6.74
C TYR A 55 -8.64 -0.02 -6.52
N GLY A 56 -9.86 -0.16 -6.00
CA GLY A 56 -10.49 -1.45 -5.77
C GLY A 56 -11.65 -1.35 -4.79
N SER A 57 -12.28 -2.49 -4.49
CA SER A 57 -13.47 -2.54 -3.64
C SER A 57 -13.23 -2.00 -2.23
N ASP A 58 -12.07 -2.30 -1.63
CA ASP A 58 -11.70 -1.82 -0.30
C ASP A 58 -11.45 -0.30 -0.27
N TYR A 59 -10.86 0.24 -1.34
CA TYR A 59 -10.69 1.68 -1.49
C TYR A 59 -12.06 2.38 -1.58
N ASP A 60 -12.96 1.89 -2.46
CA ASP A 60 -14.28 2.50 -2.65
C ASP A 60 -15.12 2.44 -1.36
N LYS A 61 -15.03 1.32 -0.63
CA LYS A 61 -15.66 1.17 0.68
C LYS A 61 -15.12 2.17 1.69
N ALA A 62 -13.80 2.37 1.74
CA ALA A 62 -13.18 3.37 2.61
C ALA A 62 -13.69 4.78 2.26
N VAL A 63 -13.64 5.17 0.99
CA VAL A 63 -14.13 6.46 0.49
C VAL A 63 -15.59 6.71 0.90
N SER A 64 -16.45 5.70 0.72
CA SER A 64 -17.87 5.79 1.07
C SER A 64 -18.11 6.00 2.58
N ILE A 65 -17.30 5.35 3.42
CA ILE A 65 -17.41 5.45 4.88
C ILE A 65 -16.88 6.79 5.37
N ILE A 66 -15.71 7.22 4.90
CA ILE A 66 -15.04 8.42 5.41
C ILE A 66 -15.57 9.72 4.79
N GLY A 67 -16.20 9.64 3.61
CA GLY A 67 -16.72 10.82 2.91
C GLY A 67 -15.64 11.68 2.24
N TYR A 68 -14.44 11.13 2.05
CA TYR A 68 -13.31 11.76 1.38
C TYR A 68 -12.73 10.81 0.33
N ALA A 69 -12.31 11.38 -0.80
CA ALA A 69 -11.62 10.66 -1.86
C ALA A 69 -10.24 11.30 -2.11
N SER A 70 -9.21 10.45 -2.17
CA SER A 70 -7.85 10.83 -2.54
C SER A 70 -7.32 9.85 -3.58
N PRO A 71 -6.47 10.26 -4.53
CA PRO A 71 -5.78 9.31 -5.39
C PRO A 71 -5.04 8.24 -4.57
N PRO A 72 -5.15 6.95 -4.91
CA PRO A 72 -4.36 5.89 -4.27
C PRO A 72 -2.88 6.00 -4.66
N LEU A 73 -2.00 5.26 -3.99
CA LEU A 73 -0.54 5.39 -4.13
C LEU A 73 -0.07 5.33 -5.59
N LEU A 74 -0.64 4.44 -6.41
CA LEU A 74 -0.19 4.25 -7.80
C LEU A 74 -0.47 5.45 -8.71
N ASP A 75 -1.29 6.40 -8.28
CA ASP A 75 -1.56 7.67 -8.98
C ASP A 75 -0.75 8.84 -8.42
N TRP A 76 0.11 8.61 -7.43
CA TRP A 76 0.88 9.70 -6.81
C TRP A 76 2.02 10.18 -7.70
N PRO A 77 2.38 11.48 -7.63
CA PRO A 77 3.50 12.01 -8.39
C PRO A 77 4.80 11.30 -8.01
N GLY A 78 5.58 10.92 -9.02
CA GLY A 78 6.89 10.30 -8.80
C GLY A 78 6.85 8.85 -8.29
N ILE A 79 5.68 8.20 -8.25
CA ILE A 79 5.57 6.84 -7.68
C ILE A 79 6.39 5.83 -8.48
N ARG A 80 6.38 5.94 -9.81
CA ARG A 80 7.13 5.05 -10.70
C ARG A 80 8.63 5.14 -10.40
N GLU A 81 9.16 6.35 -10.31
CA GLU A 81 10.56 6.62 -10.01
C GLU A 81 10.92 6.10 -8.61
N PHE A 82 10.04 6.27 -7.64
CA PHE A 82 10.22 5.71 -6.31
C PHE A 82 10.30 4.17 -6.36
N LEU A 83 9.37 3.49 -7.02
CA LEU A 83 9.36 2.04 -7.12
C LEU A 83 10.61 1.50 -7.84
N ILE A 84 11.04 2.15 -8.93
CA ILE A 84 12.28 1.79 -9.64
C ILE A 84 13.51 2.00 -8.75
N SER A 85 13.51 3.04 -7.90
CA SER A 85 14.61 3.33 -6.97
C SER A 85 14.83 2.25 -5.90
N LEU A 86 13.83 1.37 -5.67
CA LEU A 86 13.97 0.20 -4.78
C LEU A 86 14.91 -0.88 -5.36
N GLY A 87 15.37 -0.69 -6.60
CA GLY A 87 16.31 -1.54 -7.30
C GLY A 87 15.64 -2.62 -8.15
N PRO A 88 16.44 -3.39 -8.91
CA PRO A 88 15.92 -4.47 -9.74
C PRO A 88 15.30 -5.58 -8.86
N GLY A 89 14.15 -6.10 -9.28
CA GLY A 89 13.47 -7.18 -8.60
C GLY A 89 12.14 -7.52 -9.24
N LEU A 90 11.46 -8.51 -8.66
CA LEU A 90 10.07 -8.82 -8.98
C LEU A 90 9.15 -7.98 -8.09
N TYR A 91 8.42 -7.04 -8.68
CA TYR A 91 7.45 -6.20 -7.98
C TYR A 91 6.17 -6.97 -7.72
N VAL A 92 5.74 -7.07 -6.46
CA VAL A 92 4.61 -7.92 -6.05
C VAL A 92 3.51 -7.07 -5.45
N PHE A 93 2.34 -7.12 -6.05
CA PHE A 93 1.12 -6.49 -5.53
C PHE A 93 0.16 -7.54 -4.97
N HIS A 94 -0.81 -7.11 -4.17
CA HIS A 94 -1.94 -8.00 -3.83
C HIS A 94 -2.67 -8.44 -5.10
N GLY A 95 -3.05 -7.46 -5.94
CA GLY A 95 -3.82 -7.67 -7.15
C GLY A 95 -5.33 -7.54 -6.91
N ASP A 96 -6.02 -6.83 -7.80
CA ASP A 96 -7.48 -6.71 -7.83
C ASP A 96 -7.91 -6.78 -9.31
N ASP A 97 -9.07 -7.37 -9.59
CA ASP A 97 -9.62 -7.44 -10.95
C ASP A 97 -10.31 -6.12 -11.38
N ASP A 98 -10.31 -5.09 -10.52
CA ASP A 98 -10.80 -3.76 -10.85
C ASP A 98 -10.09 -3.19 -12.09
N PRO A 99 -10.84 -2.79 -13.14
CA PRO A 99 -10.24 -2.22 -14.35
C PRO A 99 -9.38 -0.97 -14.10
N ARG A 100 -9.64 -0.20 -13.04
CA ARG A 100 -8.80 0.94 -12.63
C ARG A 100 -7.45 0.44 -12.14
N PHE A 101 -7.43 -0.57 -11.28
CA PHE A 101 -6.20 -1.18 -10.78
C PHE A 101 -5.32 -1.71 -11.92
N ILE A 102 -5.92 -2.43 -12.87
CA ILE A 102 -5.20 -2.94 -14.04
C ILE A 102 -4.60 -1.81 -14.88
N ARG A 103 -5.31 -0.69 -15.03
CA ARG A 103 -4.77 0.51 -15.73
C ARG A 103 -3.65 1.18 -14.94
N GLU A 104 -3.78 1.32 -13.63
CA GLU A 104 -2.72 1.88 -12.76
C GLU A 104 -1.41 1.09 -12.93
N ILE A 105 -1.49 -0.24 -12.81
CA ILE A 105 -0.35 -1.12 -13.05
C ILE A 105 0.22 -0.94 -14.46
N GLY A 106 -0.63 -0.95 -15.49
CA GLY A 106 -0.21 -0.81 -16.88
C GLY A 106 0.52 0.51 -17.16
N ASN A 107 0.11 1.59 -16.50
CA ASN A 107 0.72 2.91 -16.63
C ASN A 107 2.08 3.03 -15.94
N LEU A 108 2.35 2.24 -14.90
CA LEU A 108 3.63 2.28 -14.18
C LEU A 108 4.79 1.70 -14.99
N ASP A 109 4.52 0.76 -15.90
CA ASP A 109 5.51 0.11 -16.77
C ASP A 109 6.78 -0.30 -16.00
N LEU A 110 6.60 -1.06 -14.91
CA LEU A 110 7.68 -1.56 -14.05
C LEU A 110 8.39 -2.80 -14.64
N GLY A 111 7.85 -3.36 -15.74
CA GLY A 111 8.31 -4.60 -16.35
C GLY A 111 7.95 -5.84 -15.53
N ASN A 112 8.78 -6.21 -14.56
CA ASN A 112 8.65 -7.46 -13.80
C ASN A 112 7.64 -7.33 -12.66
N THR A 113 6.36 -7.58 -12.96
CA THR A 113 5.28 -7.51 -11.97
C THR A 113 4.60 -8.86 -11.76
N ALA A 114 4.26 -9.17 -10.52
CA ALA A 114 3.49 -10.34 -10.11
C ALA A 114 2.39 -9.97 -9.11
N PHE A 115 1.41 -10.85 -8.98
CA PHE A 115 0.25 -10.65 -8.11
C PHE A 115 -0.02 -11.87 -7.23
N LEU A 116 -0.62 -11.64 -6.06
CA LEU A 116 -1.09 -12.73 -5.20
C LEU A 116 -2.49 -13.23 -5.58
N ALA A 117 -3.38 -12.33 -6.01
CA ALA A 117 -4.79 -12.62 -6.25
C ALA A 117 -5.15 -12.77 -7.74
N ILE A 118 -4.36 -12.20 -8.65
CA ILE A 118 -4.62 -12.18 -10.10
C ILE A 118 -3.39 -12.69 -10.89
N LYS A 119 -3.44 -12.60 -12.22
CA LYS A 119 -2.33 -12.99 -13.11
C LYS A 119 -1.49 -11.79 -13.58
N PRO A 120 -0.18 -11.97 -13.84
CA PRO A 120 0.61 -13.18 -13.60
C PRO A 120 0.84 -13.45 -12.09
N GLY A 121 0.64 -14.70 -11.68
CA GLY A 121 0.66 -15.08 -10.26
C GLY A 121 2.09 -15.23 -9.71
N LEU A 122 2.31 -14.79 -8.46
CA LEU A 122 3.61 -14.89 -7.79
C LEU A 122 4.16 -16.33 -7.78
N ALA A 123 3.35 -17.29 -7.34
CA ALA A 123 3.77 -18.68 -7.25
C ALA A 123 4.10 -19.30 -8.62
N GLU A 124 3.34 -18.93 -9.65
CA GLU A 124 3.58 -19.39 -11.03
C GLU A 124 4.93 -18.87 -11.55
N LEU A 125 5.24 -17.60 -11.31
CA LEU A 125 6.50 -16.99 -11.75
C LEU A 125 7.70 -17.56 -10.99
N LEU A 126 7.61 -17.65 -9.66
CA LEU A 126 8.68 -18.20 -8.83
C LEU A 126 8.95 -19.68 -9.09
N GLY A 127 7.93 -20.45 -9.50
CA GLY A 127 8.10 -21.83 -9.94
C GLY A 127 8.91 -21.99 -11.23
N ARG A 128 9.10 -20.91 -12.01
CA ARG A 128 9.87 -20.91 -13.27
C ARG A 128 11.25 -20.27 -13.11
N TYR A 129 11.35 -19.22 -12.29
CA TYR A 129 12.55 -18.43 -12.12
C TYR A 129 12.61 -17.83 -10.71
N CYS A 130 13.75 -18.00 -10.04
CA CYS A 130 14.00 -17.37 -8.75
C CYS A 130 14.75 -16.04 -8.93
N PRO A 131 14.10 -14.89 -8.73
CA PRO A 131 14.78 -13.60 -8.76
C PRO A 131 15.67 -13.44 -7.53
N ASP A 132 16.70 -12.60 -7.62
CA ASP A 132 17.52 -12.26 -6.45
C ASP A 132 16.71 -11.49 -5.39
N LYS A 133 15.72 -10.71 -5.83
CA LYS A 133 14.90 -9.83 -5.00
C LYS A 133 13.42 -9.84 -5.40
N VAL A 134 12.55 -9.93 -4.39
CA VAL A 134 11.11 -9.66 -4.45
C VAL A 134 10.83 -8.36 -3.70
N ILE A 135 10.03 -7.48 -4.30
CA ILE A 135 9.70 -6.15 -3.79
C ILE A 135 8.19 -6.06 -3.57
N PRO A 136 7.69 -6.35 -2.35
CA PRO A 136 6.26 -6.25 -2.06
C PRO A 136 5.81 -4.78 -2.04
N ILE A 137 4.87 -4.42 -2.90
CA ILE A 137 4.24 -3.09 -2.92
C ILE A 137 3.02 -3.12 -2.01
N LEU A 138 3.33 -3.18 -0.70
CA LEU A 138 2.38 -3.29 0.40
C LEU A 138 2.82 -2.35 1.51
N PHE A 139 1.90 -1.67 2.18
CA PHE A 139 2.26 -0.70 3.21
C PHE A 139 2.88 -1.33 4.46
N THR A 140 2.37 -2.48 4.91
CA THR A 140 2.60 -3.00 6.26
C THR A 140 3.00 -4.47 6.24
N ASN A 141 3.69 -4.92 7.29
CA ASN A 141 3.99 -6.30 7.65
C ASN A 141 2.74 -7.02 8.20
N GLY A 142 1.68 -7.08 7.39
CA GLY A 142 0.46 -7.81 7.71
C GLY A 142 0.37 -9.17 7.03
N VAL A 143 -0.79 -9.80 7.16
CA VAL A 143 -1.12 -11.10 6.54
C VAL A 143 -0.72 -11.21 5.06
N ILE A 144 -0.95 -10.16 4.27
CA ILE A 144 -0.63 -10.16 2.83
C ILE A 144 0.89 -10.18 2.61
N TYR A 145 1.64 -9.37 3.36
CA TYR A 145 3.11 -9.37 3.29
C TYR A 145 3.68 -10.73 3.72
N LYS A 146 3.19 -11.28 4.84
CA LYS A 146 3.57 -12.60 5.34
C LYS A 146 3.31 -13.68 4.29
N ARG A 147 2.18 -13.62 3.58
CA ARG A 147 1.90 -14.52 2.47
C ARG A 147 2.88 -14.37 1.29
N VAL A 148 3.28 -13.15 0.92
CA VAL A 148 4.33 -12.94 -0.09
C VAL A 148 5.64 -13.58 0.37
N LEU A 149 6.02 -13.33 1.63
CA LEU A 149 7.22 -13.88 2.23
C LEU A 149 7.20 -15.41 2.23
N ASP A 150 6.11 -16.02 2.70
CA ASP A 150 5.96 -17.48 2.79
C ASP A 150 6.04 -18.14 1.42
N VAL A 151 5.29 -17.64 0.44
CA VAL A 151 5.31 -18.17 -0.94
C VAL A 151 6.72 -18.03 -1.53
N THR A 152 7.37 -16.88 -1.32
CA THR A 152 8.71 -16.64 -1.85
C THR A 152 9.73 -17.56 -1.21
N LYS A 153 9.73 -17.68 0.12
CA LYS A 153 10.68 -18.53 0.85
C LYS A 153 10.45 -20.01 0.63
N SER A 154 9.21 -20.43 0.34
CA SER A 154 8.92 -21.82 0.01
C SER A 154 9.41 -22.23 -1.38
N LEU A 155 9.36 -21.33 -2.37
CA LEU A 155 9.71 -21.65 -3.76
C LEU A 155 11.16 -21.26 -4.10
N CYS A 156 11.62 -20.14 -3.56
CA CYS A 156 12.94 -19.56 -3.78
C CYS A 156 13.57 -19.11 -2.44
N PRO A 157 14.09 -20.04 -1.62
CA PRO A 157 14.54 -19.75 -0.25
C PRO A 157 15.59 -18.65 -0.15
N SER A 158 16.48 -18.58 -1.15
CA SER A 158 17.59 -17.62 -1.22
C SER A 158 17.18 -16.22 -1.69
N THR A 159 15.99 -16.05 -2.28
CA THR A 159 15.50 -14.75 -2.75
C THR A 159 15.32 -13.80 -1.59
N TYR A 160 15.90 -12.61 -1.68
CA TYR A 160 15.66 -11.55 -0.70
C TYR A 160 14.24 -10.99 -0.88
N VAL A 161 13.52 -10.78 0.23
CA VAL A 161 12.20 -10.13 0.22
C VAL A 161 12.38 -8.78 0.89
N GLU A 162 12.12 -7.71 0.15
CA GLU A 162 12.19 -6.35 0.67
C GLU A 162 11.14 -6.11 1.76
N ARG A 163 11.45 -5.23 2.70
CA ARG A 163 10.52 -4.82 3.76
C ARG A 163 9.31 -4.06 3.21
N PRO A 164 8.17 -4.08 3.90
CA PRO A 164 6.98 -3.34 3.47
C PRO A 164 7.23 -1.82 3.52
N LEU A 165 6.46 -1.07 2.73
CA LEU A 165 6.74 0.34 2.45
C LEU A 165 6.85 1.21 3.72
N PHE A 166 6.03 1.00 4.74
CA PHE A 166 6.06 1.79 5.98
C PHE A 166 7.32 1.58 6.82
N GLU A 167 8.08 0.52 6.58
CA GLU A 167 9.37 0.27 7.23
C GLU A 167 10.55 0.86 6.47
N LEU A 168 10.34 1.39 5.27
CA LEU A 168 11.38 1.95 4.41
C LEU A 168 11.54 3.45 4.65
N GLU A 169 12.75 3.86 5.06
CA GLU A 169 13.14 5.28 5.16
C GLU A 169 12.89 6.05 3.85
N SER A 170 13.19 5.42 2.72
CA SER A 170 12.98 5.99 1.40
C SER A 170 11.50 6.28 1.13
N PHE A 171 10.60 5.37 1.52
CA PHE A 171 9.17 5.56 1.35
C PHE A 171 8.62 6.65 2.28
N ILE A 172 9.08 6.71 3.53
CA ILE A 172 8.66 7.74 4.47
C ILE A 172 9.03 9.12 3.95
N ASN A 173 10.27 9.27 3.43
CA ASN A 173 10.71 10.50 2.79
C ASN A 173 9.88 10.83 1.53
N TYR A 174 9.55 9.83 0.72
CA TYR A 174 8.68 9.99 -0.45
C TYR A 174 7.26 10.43 -0.07
N PHE A 175 6.67 9.80 0.94
CA PHE A 175 5.35 10.12 1.45
C PHE A 175 5.32 11.55 2.00
N MET A 176 6.28 11.94 2.83
CA MET A 176 6.34 13.30 3.39
C MET A 176 6.43 14.38 2.30
N LYS A 177 7.21 14.13 1.23
CA LYS A 177 7.27 15.03 0.06
C LYS A 177 5.95 15.08 -0.70
N SER A 178 5.23 13.97 -0.75
CA SER A 178 3.95 13.85 -1.47
C SER A 178 2.75 14.31 -0.64
N LEU A 179 2.88 14.45 0.68
CA LEU A 179 1.77 14.71 1.59
C LEU A 179 1.03 16.01 1.26
N GLY A 180 1.75 17.08 0.92
CA GLY A 180 1.11 18.36 0.52
C GLY A 180 0.28 18.23 -0.75
N TRP A 181 0.77 17.48 -1.74
CA TRP A 181 0.03 17.16 -2.96
C TRP A 181 -1.19 16.30 -2.64
N LEU A 182 -1.02 15.29 -1.78
CA LEU A 182 -2.08 14.38 -1.40
C LEU A 182 -3.24 15.12 -0.74
N ILE A 183 -2.95 15.96 0.26
CA ILE A 183 -3.94 16.82 0.93
C ILE A 183 -4.67 17.71 -0.08
N SER A 184 -3.94 18.34 -1.01
CA SER A 184 -4.53 19.24 -2.01
C SER A 184 -5.41 18.52 -3.03
N ASN A 185 -5.21 17.21 -3.20
CA ASN A 185 -5.99 16.35 -4.09
C ASN A 185 -6.98 15.45 -3.33
N THR A 186 -7.08 15.61 -2.01
CA THR A 186 -8.11 14.99 -1.18
C THR A 186 -9.38 15.83 -1.29
N LYS A 187 -10.43 15.26 -1.88
CA LYS A 187 -11.74 15.90 -2.04
C LYS A 187 -12.68 15.41 -0.96
N CYS A 188 -13.33 16.34 -0.29
CA CYS A 188 -14.49 16.05 0.51
C CYS A 188 -15.68 15.78 -0.42
N LEU A 189 -16.42 14.70 -0.17
CA LEU A 189 -17.58 14.31 -0.96
C LEU A 189 -18.91 14.69 -0.28
N ARG A 190 -18.85 15.12 0.97
CA ARG A 190 -20.01 15.42 1.83
C ARG A 190 -19.88 16.74 2.60
N CYS A 191 -18.89 17.53 2.22
CA CYS A 191 -18.77 18.94 2.49
C CYS A 191 -18.59 19.65 1.15
#